data_AF-A0A523TRU1-F1
#
_entry.id   AF-A0A523TRU1-F1
#
_cell.length_a   1.000
_cell.length_b   1.000
_cell.length_c   1.000
_cell.angle_alpha   90.00
_cell.angle_beta   90.00
_cell.angle_gamma   90.00
#
_symmetry.space_group_name_H-M   'P 1'
#
loop_
_entity.id
_entity.type
_entity.pdbx_description
1 polymer ?
#
loop_
_entity_poly.entity_id
_entity_poly.type
_entity_poly.pdbx_seq_one_letter_code
_entity_poly.pdbx_strand_id
1 'polypeptide(L)' 'MKLRGYNSIANICPFCHKQLGASQDVAGKVIGKDVKLPAMYLSQYIGLAIGMDEEALGLQFNLTGWEELVQK' A
#
# COMPACT_ATOMS: atom_id res chain seq x y z
N MET A 1 5.38 9.50 -6.92
CA MET A 1 5.33 9.41 -5.44
C MET A 1 6.68 8.97 -4.87
N LYS A 2 7.26 7.84 -5.32
CA LYS A 2 8.64 7.43 -4.98
C LYS A 2 9.69 8.55 -5.12
N LEU A 3 9.70 9.27 -6.25
CA LEU A 3 10.64 10.38 -6.49
C LEU A 3 10.56 11.54 -5.49
N ARG A 4 9.47 11.64 -4.72
CA ARG A 4 9.28 12.67 -3.68
C ARG A 4 9.60 12.15 -2.27
N GLY A 5 10.14 10.92 -2.16
CA GLY A 5 10.50 10.30 -0.88
C GLY A 5 9.33 9.63 -0.14
N TYR A 6 8.14 9.50 -0.74
CA TYR A 6 7.04 8.78 -0.12
C TYR A 6 7.25 7.27 -0.17
N ASN A 7 7.01 6.58 0.95
CA ASN A 7 7.16 5.13 1.07
C ASN A 7 5.88 4.35 0.74
N SER A 8 4.72 5.00 0.73
CA SER A 8 3.42 4.34 0.57
C SER A 8 2.30 5.33 0.20
N ILE A 9 1.13 4.81 -0.17
CA ILE A 9 -0.11 5.56 -0.38
C ILE A 9 -1.14 5.12 0.66
N ALA A 10 -1.73 6.08 1.37
CA ALA A 10 -2.91 5.87 2.20
C ALA A 10 -4.18 6.09 1.38
N ASN A 11 -5.20 5.27 1.58
CA ASN A 11 -6.53 5.47 0.98
C ASN A 11 -7.66 5.07 1.94
N ILE A 12 -8.87 5.53 1.65
CA ILE A 12 -10.07 5.30 2.48
C ILE A 12 -11.24 4.70 1.67
N CYS A 13 -10.93 4.15 0.49
CA CYS A 13 -11.94 3.68 -0.43
C CYS A 13 -11.60 2.26 -0.85
N PRO A 14 -12.47 1.25 -0.60
CA PRO A 14 -12.19 -0.14 -0.94
C PRO A 14 -11.89 -0.33 -2.43
N PHE A 15 -12.58 0.41 -3.29
CA PHE A 15 -12.34 0.36 -4.73
C PHE A 15 -10.97 0.95 -5.10
N CYS A 16 -10.59 2.09 -4.51
CA CYS A 16 -9.25 2.65 -4.71
C CYS A 16 -8.16 1.71 -4.21
N HIS A 17 -8.37 1.06 -3.06
CA HIS A 17 -7.45 0.07 -2.51
C HIS A 17 -7.22 -1.08 -3.49
N LYS A 18 -8.31 -1.67 -4.00
CA LYS A 18 -8.26 -2.74 -5.02
C LYS A 18 -7.58 -2.27 -6.31
N GLN A 19 -7.91 -1.08 -6.77
CA GLN A 19 -7.40 -0.51 -8.02
C GLN A 19 -5.90 -0.22 -7.95
N LEU A 20 -5.44 0.36 -6.84
CA LEU A 20 -4.02 0.60 -6.56
C LEU A 20 -3.27 -0.71 -6.36
N GLY A 21 -3.89 -1.72 -5.74
CA GLY A 21 -3.28 -3.04 -5.59
C GLY A 21 -3.07 -3.76 -6.93
N ALA A 22 -4.09 -3.81 -7.77
CA ALA A 22 -4.10 -4.69 -8.94
C ALA A 22 -3.45 -4.09 -10.19
N SER A 23 -3.39 -2.76 -10.33
CA SER A 23 -3.07 -2.14 -11.63
C SER A 23 -1.75 -1.39 -11.70
N GLN A 24 -0.97 -1.33 -10.62
CA GLN A 24 0.34 -0.68 -10.66
C GLN A 24 1.29 -1.34 -11.65
N ASP A 25 1.25 -2.67 -11.79
CA ASP A 25 2.05 -3.39 -12.80
C ASP A 25 1.68 -2.99 -14.23
N VAL A 26 0.38 -2.95 -14.53
CA VAL A 26 -0.12 -2.55 -15.86
C VAL A 26 0.20 -1.09 -16.13
N ALA A 27 -0.07 -0.20 -15.16
CA ALA A 27 0.22 1.22 -15.28
C ALA A 27 1.71 1.45 -15.53
N GLY A 28 2.60 0.76 -14.80
CA GLY A 28 4.04 0.87 -14.98
C GLY A 28 4.52 0.45 -16.36
N LYS A 29 3.94 -0.63 -16.92
CA LYS A 29 4.20 -1.07 -18.30
C LYS A 29 3.75 -0.05 -19.33
N VAL A 30 2.55 0.51 -19.18
CA VAL A 30 1.98 1.49 -20.12
C VAL A 30 2.81 2.78 -20.18
N ILE A 31 3.30 3.25 -19.04
CA ILE A 31 4.06 4.51 -18.97
C ILE A 31 5.59 4.31 -19.04
N GLY A 32 6.06 3.07 -19.08
CA GLY A 32 7.49 2.73 -19.10
C GLY A 32 8.25 3.12 -17.83
N LYS A 33 7.61 3.10 -16.65
CA LYS A 33 8.23 3.47 -15.37
C LYS A 33 7.81 2.52 -14.25
N ASP A 34 8.70 2.27 -13.30
CA ASP A 34 8.31 1.61 -12.05
C ASP A 34 7.47 2.57 -11.19
N VAL A 35 6.23 2.19 -10.95
CA VAL A 35 5.28 2.92 -10.10
C VAL A 35 4.91 2.15 -8.84
N LYS A 36 5.52 0.98 -8.61
CA LYS A 36 5.20 0.12 -7.46
C LYS A 36 5.36 0.89 -6.17
N LEU A 37 4.33 0.94 -5.36
CA LEU A 37 4.31 1.54 -4.05
C LEU A 37 3.26 0.82 -3.21
N PRO A 38 3.57 0.51 -1.94
CA PRO A 38 2.60 -0.06 -1.02
C PRO A 38 1.34 0.81 -0.90
N ALA A 39 0.18 0.20 -1.11
CA ALA A 39 -1.12 0.81 -0.90
C ALA A 39 -1.73 0.25 0.39
N MET A 40 -1.98 1.12 1.36
CA MET A 40 -2.52 0.76 2.67
C MET A 40 -3.83 1.50 2.88
N TYR A 41 -4.78 0.85 3.55
CA TYR A 41 -5.98 1.53 4.01
C TYR A 41 -5.64 2.42 5.21
N LEU A 42 -6.31 3.57 5.36
CA LEU A 42 -6.02 4.49 6.45
C LEU A 42 -6.23 3.83 7.83
N SER A 43 -7.24 2.98 7.98
CA SER A 43 -7.47 2.23 9.21
C SER A 43 -6.34 1.27 9.54
N GLN A 44 -5.66 0.69 8.54
CA GLN A 44 -4.48 -0.16 8.77
C GLN A 44 -3.33 0.65 9.35
N TYR A 45 -3.10 1.88 8.87
CA TYR A 45 -2.11 2.78 9.50
C TYR A 45 -2.47 3.14 10.93
N ILE A 46 -3.73 3.49 11.18
CA ILE A 46 -4.20 3.85 12.52
C ILE A 46 -4.01 2.64 13.45
N GLY A 47 -4.37 1.44 12.99
CA GLY A 47 -4.18 0.20 13.73
C GLY A 47 -2.73 -0.06 14.10
N LEU A 48 -1.82 0.05 13.14
CA LEU A 48 -0.38 -0.09 13.41
C LEU A 48 0.10 0.96 14.42
N ALA A 49 -0.33 2.21 14.28
CA ALA A 49 0.07 3.30 15.18
C ALA A 49 -0.41 3.12 16.62
N ILE A 50 -1.52 2.41 16.85
CA ILE A 50 -2.02 2.08 18.18
C ILE A 50 -1.59 0.69 18.68
N GLY A 51 -0.69 0.01 17.97
CA GLY A 51 -0.10 -1.26 18.39
C GLY A 51 -0.97 -2.49 18.11
N MET A 52 -1.86 -2.44 17.12
CA MET A 52 -2.58 -3.63 16.65
C MET A 52 -1.66 -4.55 15.85
N ASP A 53 -1.94 -5.85 15.94
CA ASP A 53 -1.25 -6.90 15.17
C ASP A 53 -1.51 -6.77 13.66
N GLU A 54 -0.47 -6.99 12.85
CA GLU A 54 -0.50 -7.05 11.40
C GLU A 54 -1.55 -8.04 10.86
N GLU A 55 -1.67 -9.22 11.47
CA GLU A 55 -2.64 -10.25 11.09
C GLU A 55 -4.08 -9.78 11.34
N ALA A 56 -4.31 -9.11 12.47
CA ALA A 56 -5.61 -8.55 12.83
C ALA A 56 -6.02 -7.40 11.91
N LEU A 57 -5.04 -6.66 11.37
CA LEU A 57 -5.25 -5.61 10.37
C LEU A 57 -5.38 -6.14 8.94
N GLY A 58 -5.19 -7.45 8.75
CA GLY A 58 -5.31 -8.12 7.46
C GLY A 58 -4.27 -7.66 6.45
N LEU A 59 -3.06 -7.26 6.89
CA LEU A 59 -2.02 -6.74 5.99
C LEU A 59 -1.62 -7.77 4.92
N GLN A 60 -1.64 -9.06 5.25
CA GLN A 60 -1.39 -10.18 4.34
C GLN A 60 -2.31 -10.23 3.12
N PHE A 61 -3.44 -9.51 3.13
CA PHE A 61 -4.36 -9.41 2.00
C PHE A 61 -4.08 -8.22 1.08
N ASN A 62 -3.17 -7.31 1.45
CA ASN A 62 -2.78 -6.20 0.60
C ASN A 62 -2.00 -6.75 -0.62
N LEU A 63 -2.37 -6.31 -1.81
CA LEU A 63 -1.76 -6.78 -3.08
C LEU A 63 -0.37 -6.17 -3.37
N THR A 64 0.15 -5.35 -2.46
CA THR A 64 1.40 -4.58 -2.61
C THR A 64 2.22 -4.68 -1.33
N GLY A 65 3.55 -4.64 -1.44
CA GLY A 65 4.50 -4.98 -0.37
C GLY A 65 4.39 -4.14 0.90
N TRP A 66 3.53 -4.57 1.83
CA TRP A 66 3.27 -3.91 3.09
C TRP A 66 4.37 -4.18 4.13
N GLU A 67 5.13 -5.27 3.96
CA GLU A 67 6.19 -5.73 4.85
C GLU A 67 7.32 -4.69 4.97
N GLU A 68 7.61 -3.98 3.87
CA GLU A 68 8.61 -2.90 3.82
C GLU A 68 8.28 -1.70 4.72
N LEU A 69 7.02 -1.59 5.16
CA LEU A 69 6.55 -0.48 6.00
C LEU A 69 6.60 -0.78 7.49
N VAL A 70 6.55 -2.05 7.89
CA VAL A 70 6.47 -2.45 9.31
C VAL A 70 7.85 -2.80 9.87
N GLN A 71 8.81 -3.19 9.02
CA GLN A 71 10.18 -3.54 9.45
C GLN A 71 11.14 -2.33 9.60
N LYS A 72 10.67 -1.20 10.15
CA LYS A 72 11.52 -0.01 10.38
C LYS A 72 11.61 0.39 11.83
#